data_AF-A0A2D7VXP9-F1
#
_entry.id   AF-A0A2D7VXP9-F1
#
_cell.length_a   1.000
_cell.length_b   1.000
_cell.length_c   1.000
_cell.angle_alpha   90.00
_cell.angle_beta   90.00
_cell.angle_gamma   90.00
#
_symmetry.space_group_name_H-M   'P 1'
#
loop_
_entity.id
_entity.type
_entity.pdbx_description
1 polymer ?
#
loop_
_entity_poly.entity_id
_entity_poly.type
_entity_poly.pdbx_seq_one_letter_code
_entity_poly.pdbx_strand_id
1 'polypeptide(L)'
;MSGELNSPLPIEAGMGEKEKEVYAELPKPSSEETHDEYMSRCMEAGGTEEACMLAHEGHTFKEAGWKKKKASVEYVFFDTKITEAIAHVQASGKTIVKISGIAFHEGMNKNMWQITRAGAEEMLTQMVGADLTLNHPPTKEKGIGFTRNMDGGVEDAVVGIVTEAKIVDLDNGGYEVHYVAEVMRTELFPALESGLWTRGDYGVSIGGYGIPIATAEDGSMTFEGDFTFDHLAIVHKPAYERADINLVEKIEASDELIYQSESNENQPKVESDMSDEVENMSAELEALKAELVLANATISENEAREAAIAEEARVSLVNKASELGLKGHEDLSSETIENLIASWEASRPEPVPEKVMAEATPASDESVSEVVEASEAPKEVVANYLNGEMVETEASLYARVYNSLVASYNSGNFSINGDGKAWTYEEAVQKGLIRPQ
;
A
#
# COMPACT_ATOMS: atom_id res chain seq x y z
N MET A 1 34.00 -67.65 15.64
CA MET A 1 32.76 -67.26 16.33
C MET A 1 31.83 -66.70 15.26
N SER A 2 30.99 -67.59 14.75
CA SER A 2 29.91 -67.31 13.80
C SER A 2 28.72 -66.79 14.58
N GLY A 3 28.31 -65.55 14.33
CA GLY A 3 27.09 -64.97 14.89
C GLY A 3 25.90 -65.20 13.96
N GLU A 4 25.03 -66.12 14.36
CA GLU A 4 23.56 -66.03 14.20
C GLU A 4 23.08 -64.69 14.82
N LEU A 5 22.00 -63.99 14.45
CA LEU A 5 20.75 -64.24 13.73
C LEU A 5 20.10 -62.85 13.53
N ASN A 6 19.40 -62.61 12.43
CA ASN A 6 18.07 -62.00 12.50
C ASN A 6 17.31 -62.29 11.20
N SER A 7 16.57 -63.40 11.21
CA SER A 7 15.59 -63.73 10.19
C SER A 7 14.40 -62.78 10.32
N PRO A 8 13.87 -62.20 9.23
CA PRO A 8 12.68 -61.37 9.30
C PRO A 8 11.48 -62.20 9.77
N LEU A 9 10.68 -61.61 10.66
CA LEU A 9 9.44 -62.19 11.18
C LEU A 9 8.45 -62.46 10.03
N PRO A 10 7.70 -63.59 10.07
CA PRO A 10 6.72 -63.87 9.04
C PRO A 10 5.53 -62.91 9.15
N ILE A 11 5.25 -62.20 8.05
CA ILE A 11 4.18 -61.21 7.84
C ILE A 11 2.76 -61.82 7.96
N GLU A 12 2.65 -63.14 8.15
CA GLU A 12 1.38 -63.88 8.16
C GLU A 12 0.47 -63.62 9.39
N ALA A 13 0.90 -62.81 10.37
CA ALA A 13 0.20 -62.64 11.63
C ALA A 13 -1.04 -61.71 11.59
N GLY A 14 -1.23 -60.92 10.51
CA GLY A 14 -2.29 -59.91 10.43
C GLY A 14 -3.29 -60.03 9.28
N MET A 15 -3.07 -60.94 8.32
CA MET A 15 -3.84 -60.98 7.08
C MET A 15 -5.09 -61.87 7.20
N GLY A 16 -6.23 -61.39 6.69
CA GLY A 16 -7.45 -62.19 6.58
C GLY A 16 -7.25 -63.40 5.65
N GLU A 17 -8.01 -64.49 5.80
CA GLU A 17 -7.83 -65.72 5.00
C GLU A 17 -7.86 -65.46 3.48
N LYS A 18 -8.66 -64.49 3.01
CA LYS A 18 -8.69 -64.06 1.60
C LYS A 18 -7.44 -63.29 1.15
N GLU A 19 -6.86 -62.48 2.03
CA GLU A 19 -5.63 -61.74 1.71
C GLU A 19 -4.42 -62.69 1.67
N LYS A 20 -4.44 -63.76 2.47
CA LYS A 20 -3.43 -64.82 2.43
C LYS A 20 -3.47 -65.64 1.14
N GLU A 21 -4.67 -65.95 0.63
CA GLU A 21 -4.82 -66.64 -0.68
C GLU A 21 -4.29 -65.78 -1.83
N VAL A 22 -4.63 -64.48 -1.87
CA VAL A 22 -4.16 -63.58 -2.93
C VAL A 22 -2.65 -63.36 -2.85
N TYR A 23 -2.09 -63.20 -1.65
CA TYR A 23 -0.63 -63.02 -1.46
C TYR A 23 0.18 -64.29 -1.84
N ALA A 24 -0.37 -65.48 -1.62
CA ALA A 24 0.29 -66.74 -1.97
C ALA A 24 0.36 -67.00 -3.49
N GLU A 25 -0.51 -66.36 -4.28
CA GLU A 25 -0.58 -66.51 -5.74
C GLU A 25 0.24 -65.45 -6.50
N LEU A 26 0.74 -64.41 -5.83
CA LEU A 26 1.56 -63.38 -6.48
C LEU A 26 2.98 -63.87 -6.78
N PRO A 27 3.58 -63.42 -7.90
CA PRO A 27 4.96 -63.74 -8.21
C PRO A 27 5.87 -63.13 -7.14
N LYS A 28 6.80 -63.92 -6.59
CA LYS A 28 7.79 -63.43 -5.63
C LYS A 28 8.87 -62.61 -6.34
N PRO A 29 9.35 -61.51 -5.74
CA PRO A 29 10.48 -60.75 -6.26
C PRO A 29 11.76 -61.60 -6.24
N SER A 30 12.63 -61.33 -7.20
CA SER A 30 13.93 -61.98 -7.39
C SER A 30 15.05 -60.95 -7.37
N SER A 31 16.24 -61.35 -6.93
CA SER A 31 17.40 -60.45 -6.85
C SER A 31 18.03 -60.12 -8.20
N GLU A 32 17.53 -60.73 -9.29
CA GLU A 32 18.04 -60.53 -10.65
C GLU A 32 17.19 -59.58 -11.48
N GLU A 33 15.98 -59.22 -11.02
CA GLU A 33 15.08 -58.28 -11.68
C GLU A 33 15.16 -56.87 -11.04
N THR A 34 14.80 -55.85 -11.81
CA THR A 34 14.64 -54.48 -11.29
C THR A 34 13.30 -54.32 -10.57
N HIS A 35 13.19 -53.29 -9.74
CA HIS A 35 11.93 -52.94 -9.07
C HIS A 35 10.76 -52.81 -10.08
N ASP A 36 11.00 -52.15 -11.20
CA ASP A 36 9.99 -51.90 -12.22
C ASP A 36 9.59 -53.18 -12.99
N GLU A 37 10.55 -54.09 -13.22
CA GLU A 37 10.29 -55.40 -13.83
C GLU A 37 9.39 -56.25 -12.93
N TYR A 38 9.64 -56.22 -11.61
CA TYR A 38 8.79 -56.89 -10.63
C TYR A 38 7.38 -56.28 -10.57
N MET A 39 7.27 -54.95 -10.44
CA MET A 39 5.96 -54.29 -10.34
C MET A 39 5.09 -54.55 -11.57
N SER A 40 5.69 -54.55 -12.76
CA SER A 40 5.00 -54.89 -14.01
C SER A 40 4.52 -56.35 -14.00
N ARG A 41 5.39 -57.29 -13.62
CA ARG A 41 5.07 -58.73 -13.55
C ARG A 41 4.00 -59.06 -12.51
N CYS A 42 4.02 -58.38 -11.37
CA CYS A 42 3.05 -58.57 -10.31
C CYS A 42 1.65 -58.05 -10.70
N MET A 43 1.59 -56.88 -11.34
CA MET A 43 0.32 -56.36 -11.86
C MET A 43 -0.21 -57.20 -13.04
N GLU A 44 0.66 -57.70 -13.93
CA GLU A 44 0.27 -58.63 -15.00
C GLU A 44 -0.27 -59.97 -14.47
N ALA A 45 0.18 -60.41 -13.28
CA ALA A 45 -0.34 -61.60 -12.60
C ALA A 45 -1.70 -61.35 -11.90
N GLY A 46 -2.26 -60.15 -12.01
CA GLY A 46 -3.55 -59.78 -11.42
C GLY A 46 -3.47 -59.23 -10.00
N GLY A 47 -2.26 -58.91 -9.52
CA GLY A 47 -2.06 -58.24 -8.23
C GLY A 47 -2.50 -56.78 -8.26
N THR A 48 -3.07 -56.31 -7.16
CA THR A 48 -3.25 -54.87 -6.94
C THR A 48 -1.91 -54.24 -6.57
N GLU A 49 -1.77 -52.95 -6.84
CA GLU A 49 -0.55 -52.19 -6.49
C GLU A 49 -0.17 -52.37 -5.02
N GLU A 50 -1.14 -52.23 -4.11
CA GLU A 50 -0.96 -52.43 -2.67
C GLU A 50 -0.47 -53.85 -2.31
N ALA A 51 -1.02 -54.89 -2.96
CA ALA A 51 -0.61 -56.27 -2.73
C ALA A 51 0.80 -56.55 -3.28
N CYS A 52 1.15 -55.94 -4.42
CA CYS A 52 2.47 -56.02 -5.01
C CYS A 52 3.53 -55.33 -4.15
N MET A 53 3.21 -54.16 -3.58
CA MET A 53 4.07 -53.41 -2.66
C MET A 53 4.33 -54.18 -1.36
N LEU A 54 3.29 -54.80 -0.80
CA LEU A 54 3.43 -55.66 0.39
C LEU A 54 4.27 -56.93 0.10
N ALA A 55 4.19 -57.46 -1.12
CA ALA A 55 4.91 -58.67 -1.52
C ALA A 55 6.41 -58.45 -1.80
N HIS A 56 6.86 -57.20 -1.96
CA HIS A 56 8.29 -56.89 -2.09
C HIS A 56 8.89 -56.14 -0.90
N GLU A 57 8.12 -55.89 0.16
CA GLU A 57 8.61 -55.33 1.41
C GLU A 57 9.71 -56.23 2.00
N GLY A 58 10.91 -55.66 2.20
CA GLY A 58 12.09 -56.41 2.68
C GLY A 58 12.92 -57.12 1.59
N HIS A 59 12.59 -56.95 0.30
CA HIS A 59 13.38 -57.50 -0.80
C HIS A 59 14.35 -56.46 -1.42
N THR A 60 15.51 -56.91 -1.90
CA THR A 60 16.51 -56.05 -2.59
C THR A 60 16.52 -56.36 -4.09
N PHE A 61 16.38 -55.32 -4.91
CA PHE A 61 16.34 -55.42 -6.37
C PHE A 61 17.69 -55.12 -7.01
N LYS A 62 17.86 -55.58 -8.26
CA LYS A 62 19.03 -55.24 -9.06
C LYS A 62 18.98 -53.77 -9.49
N GLU A 63 20.05 -53.02 -9.21
CA GLU A 63 20.17 -51.64 -9.68
C GLU A 63 20.17 -51.60 -11.22
N ALA A 64 19.28 -50.77 -11.80
CA ALA A 64 19.25 -50.53 -13.22
C ALA A 64 20.55 -49.82 -13.64
N GLY A 65 21.44 -50.52 -14.33
CA GLY A 65 22.67 -49.95 -14.87
C GLY A 65 22.38 -49.04 -16.07
N TRP A 66 22.33 -47.73 -15.86
CA TRP A 66 22.15 -46.75 -16.95
C TRP A 66 23.38 -46.73 -17.87
N LYS A 67 23.25 -47.29 -19.08
CA LYS A 67 24.23 -47.09 -20.17
C LYS A 67 23.85 -45.83 -20.98
N LYS A 68 24.69 -44.80 -20.90
CA LYS A 68 24.61 -43.61 -21.77
C LYS A 68 24.65 -44.00 -23.26
N LYS A 69 23.56 -43.74 -23.99
CA LYS A 69 23.57 -43.60 -25.45
C LYS A 69 23.27 -42.15 -25.80
N LYS A 70 24.12 -41.57 -26.66
CA LYS A 70 24.06 -40.19 -27.14
C LYS A 70 22.73 -39.91 -27.86
N ALA A 71 21.87 -39.14 -27.20
CA ALA A 71 20.97 -38.20 -27.84
C ALA A 71 21.23 -36.86 -27.17
N SER A 72 21.59 -35.84 -27.96
CA SER A 72 21.88 -34.50 -27.46
C SER A 72 20.56 -33.83 -27.06
N VAL A 73 20.21 -33.97 -25.78
CA VAL A 73 19.37 -33.01 -25.08
C VAL A 73 20.35 -32.09 -24.37
N GLU A 74 20.37 -30.80 -24.75
CA GLU A 74 21.00 -29.77 -23.94
C GLU A 74 20.18 -29.65 -22.66
N TYR A 75 20.65 -30.31 -21.61
CA TYR A 75 20.21 -30.01 -20.25
C TYR A 75 20.89 -28.71 -19.84
N VAL A 76 20.11 -27.61 -19.83
CA VAL A 76 20.49 -26.42 -19.08
C VAL A 76 20.29 -26.78 -17.61
N PHE A 77 21.39 -27.09 -16.93
CA PHE A 77 21.39 -27.12 -15.47
C PHE A 77 21.37 -25.68 -14.99
N PHE A 78 20.19 -25.20 -14.58
CA PHE A 78 20.14 -24.02 -13.71
C PHE A 78 20.66 -24.47 -12.35
N ASP A 79 21.88 -24.06 -12.05
CA ASP A 79 22.46 -24.15 -10.72
C ASP A 79 21.84 -23.02 -9.89
N THR A 80 20.55 -23.14 -9.56
CA THR A 80 19.85 -22.15 -8.74
C THR A 80 20.32 -22.33 -7.31
N LYS A 81 21.34 -21.57 -6.93
CA LYS A 81 21.65 -21.36 -5.51
C LYS A 81 20.49 -20.58 -4.90
N ILE A 82 19.69 -21.26 -4.08
CA ILE A 82 18.84 -20.55 -3.11
C ILE A 82 19.83 -19.91 -2.13
N THR A 83 20.11 -18.63 -2.33
CA THR A 83 21.08 -17.86 -1.52
C THR A 83 20.55 -17.60 -0.11
N GLU A 84 19.24 -17.65 0.09
CA GLU A 84 18.62 -17.53 1.40
C GLU A 84 17.19 -18.09 1.36
N ALA A 85 16.84 -18.92 2.34
CA ALA A 85 15.46 -19.30 2.63
C ALA A 85 15.14 -18.72 4.00
N ILE A 86 14.39 -17.61 4.03
CA ILE A 86 14.03 -16.92 5.25
C ILE A 86 12.60 -17.33 5.61
N ALA A 87 12.46 -18.16 6.64
CA ALA A 87 11.17 -18.47 7.23
C ALA A 87 10.74 -17.31 8.13
N HIS A 88 9.73 -16.54 7.69
CA HIS A 88 9.09 -15.54 8.53
C HIS A 88 7.99 -16.19 9.36
N VAL A 89 8.25 -16.41 10.64
CA VAL A 89 7.21 -16.72 11.63
C VAL A 89 6.63 -15.39 12.10
N GLN A 90 5.46 -15.02 11.59
CA GLN A 90 4.70 -13.87 12.10
C GLN A 90 3.40 -14.37 12.71
N ALA A 91 3.34 -14.35 14.04
CA ALA A 91 2.14 -14.63 14.81
C ALA A 91 1.19 -13.41 14.72
N SER A 92 0.48 -13.25 13.60
CA SER A 92 -0.54 -12.20 13.48
C SER A 92 -1.96 -12.75 13.37
N GLY A 93 -2.15 -14.03 13.03
CA GLY A 93 -3.48 -14.61 12.79
C GLY A 93 -4.29 -13.89 11.70
N LYS A 94 -3.65 -12.97 10.94
CA LYS A 94 -4.29 -12.15 9.91
C LYS A 94 -3.88 -12.67 8.54
N THR A 95 -4.87 -13.00 7.73
CA THR A 95 -4.69 -13.30 6.30
C THR A 95 -4.07 -12.08 5.62
N ILE A 96 -2.98 -12.29 4.88
CA ILE A 96 -2.31 -11.27 4.08
C ILE A 96 -2.30 -11.69 2.61
N VAL A 97 -2.29 -10.72 1.70
CA VAL A 97 -2.08 -10.99 0.27
C VAL A 97 -0.74 -10.38 -0.14
N LYS A 98 0.17 -11.20 -0.63
CA LYS A 98 1.42 -10.75 -1.23
C LYS A 98 1.20 -10.43 -2.70
N ILE A 99 1.71 -9.28 -3.13
CA ILE A 99 1.83 -8.93 -4.53
C ILE A 99 3.29 -8.75 -4.89
N SER A 100 3.68 -9.12 -6.11
CA SER A 100 5.02 -8.86 -6.62
C SER A 100 5.01 -8.58 -8.11
N GLY A 101 6.09 -7.97 -8.59
CA GLY A 101 6.24 -7.53 -9.96
C GLY A 101 7.45 -6.62 -10.14
N ILE A 102 7.47 -5.92 -11.28
CA ILE A 102 8.44 -4.89 -11.60
C ILE A 102 7.90 -3.54 -11.14
N ALA A 103 8.65 -2.83 -10.30
CA ALA A 103 8.29 -1.48 -9.85
C ALA A 103 8.66 -0.40 -10.87
N PHE A 104 9.88 -0.49 -11.40
CA PHE A 104 10.41 0.37 -12.44
C PHE A 104 11.63 -0.28 -13.09
N HIS A 105 12.14 0.31 -14.17
CA HIS A 105 13.26 -0.23 -14.93
C HIS A 105 14.13 0.87 -15.53
N GLU A 106 15.19 0.49 -16.24
CA GLU A 106 16.07 1.43 -16.92
C GLU A 106 15.35 2.27 -17.98
N GLY A 107 15.82 3.50 -18.19
CA GLY A 107 15.33 4.38 -19.25
C GLY A 107 14.21 5.34 -18.82
N MET A 108 13.69 6.08 -19.80
CA MET A 108 12.70 7.11 -19.57
C MET A 108 11.30 6.53 -19.40
N ASN A 109 10.58 7.00 -18.39
CA ASN A 109 9.16 6.71 -18.20
C ASN A 109 8.27 7.69 -18.99
N LYS A 110 6.94 7.52 -18.91
CA LYS A 110 5.96 8.39 -19.59
C LYS A 110 6.02 9.87 -19.18
N ASN A 111 6.63 10.19 -18.04
CA ASN A 111 6.81 11.54 -17.53
C ASN A 111 8.17 12.14 -17.95
N MET A 112 8.93 11.47 -18.84
CA MET A 112 10.28 11.85 -19.25
C MET A 112 11.28 11.86 -18.10
N TRP A 113 11.06 11.01 -17.09
CA TRP A 113 12.00 10.82 -15.98
C TRP A 113 12.71 9.49 -16.14
N GLN A 114 13.99 9.46 -15.83
CA GLN A 114 14.74 8.23 -15.64
C GLN A 114 15.46 8.26 -14.29
N ILE A 115 15.51 7.09 -13.65
CA ILE A 115 16.40 6.85 -12.51
C ILE A 115 17.61 6.11 -13.06
N THR A 116 18.80 6.43 -12.58
CA THR A 116 20.04 5.71 -12.95
C THR A 116 20.17 4.41 -12.17
N ARG A 117 21.06 3.51 -12.60
CA ARG A 117 21.35 2.27 -11.85
C ARG A 117 21.80 2.57 -10.42
N ALA A 118 22.65 3.58 -10.23
CA ALA A 118 23.11 4.00 -8.91
C ALA A 118 21.96 4.56 -8.05
N GLY A 119 21.10 5.42 -8.62
CA GLY A 119 19.89 5.89 -7.94
C GLY A 119 18.95 4.74 -7.55
N ALA A 120 18.81 3.74 -8.41
CA ALA A 120 18.00 2.56 -8.12
C ALA A 120 18.56 1.75 -6.94
N GLU A 121 19.88 1.62 -6.83
CA GLU A 121 20.54 0.93 -5.70
C GLU A 121 20.26 1.61 -4.37
N GLU A 122 20.35 2.93 -4.33
CA GLU A 122 20.05 3.70 -3.12
C GLU A 122 18.56 3.61 -2.75
N MET A 123 17.68 3.58 -3.76
CA MET A 123 16.24 3.44 -3.56
C MET A 123 15.84 2.09 -2.95
N LEU A 124 16.57 1.00 -3.20
CA LEU A 124 16.19 -0.33 -2.68
C LEU A 124 15.97 -0.32 -1.16
N THR A 125 16.86 0.33 -0.42
CA THR A 125 16.74 0.43 1.04
C THR A 125 15.58 1.30 1.50
N GLN A 126 15.17 2.28 0.69
CA GLN A 126 14.05 3.17 0.98
C GLN A 126 12.72 2.52 0.64
N MET A 127 12.70 1.59 -0.32
CA MET A 127 11.49 0.86 -0.71
C MET A 127 11.03 -0.07 0.40
N VAL A 128 11.93 -0.78 1.07
CA VAL A 128 11.54 -1.71 2.15
C VAL A 128 10.96 -0.92 3.33
N GLY A 129 9.72 -1.27 3.70
CA GLY A 129 8.96 -0.61 4.76
C GLY A 129 8.16 0.62 4.29
N ALA A 130 8.24 0.98 3.02
CA ALA A 130 7.45 2.07 2.46
C ALA A 130 5.99 1.67 2.23
N ASP A 131 5.12 2.68 2.20
CA ASP A 131 3.70 2.49 2.03
C ASP A 131 3.36 1.95 0.63
N LEU A 132 2.44 0.99 0.59
CA LEU A 132 1.71 0.60 -0.61
C LEU A 132 0.36 1.31 -0.61
N THR A 133 0.06 2.08 -1.66
CA THR A 133 -1.18 2.87 -1.77
C THR A 133 -2.03 2.44 -2.97
N LEU A 134 -3.33 2.72 -2.92
CA LEU A 134 -4.17 2.72 -4.12
C LEU A 134 -4.04 4.08 -4.79
N ASN A 135 -3.60 4.15 -6.04
CA ASN A 135 -3.27 5.40 -6.72
C ASN A 135 -2.18 6.23 -6.02
N HIS A 136 -1.75 7.31 -6.68
CA HIS A 136 -0.81 8.26 -6.11
C HIS A 136 -1.55 9.24 -5.20
N PRO A 137 -1.21 9.32 -3.90
CA PRO A 137 -1.75 10.35 -3.05
C PRO A 137 -1.38 11.75 -3.58
N PRO A 138 -2.17 12.78 -3.30
CA PRO A 138 -1.84 14.13 -3.72
C PRO A 138 -0.56 14.62 -3.03
N THR A 139 0.19 15.46 -3.72
CA THR A 139 1.33 16.17 -3.12
C THR A 139 0.85 17.08 -2.01
N LYS A 140 1.63 17.21 -0.93
CA LYS A 140 1.29 18.14 0.16
C LYS A 140 1.22 19.58 -0.38
N GLU A 141 0.14 20.31 -0.07
CA GLU A 141 -0.06 21.70 -0.53
C GLU A 141 1.10 22.64 -0.17
N LYS A 142 1.81 22.35 0.93
CA LYS A 142 2.98 23.09 1.37
C LYS A 142 4.08 22.12 1.79
N GLY A 143 5.00 21.84 0.88
CA GLY A 143 6.24 21.13 1.18
C GLY A 143 6.55 19.99 0.23
N ILE A 144 7.47 19.15 0.67
CA ILE A 144 7.98 18.00 -0.06
C ILE A 144 7.21 16.74 0.39
N GLY A 145 6.86 15.88 -0.56
CA GLY A 145 6.21 14.59 -0.31
C GLY A 145 4.69 14.59 -0.52
N PHE A 146 4.06 13.50 -0.10
CA PHE A 146 2.68 13.18 -0.44
C PHE A 146 1.80 13.10 0.82
N THR A 147 0.50 13.35 0.68
CA THR A 147 -0.47 13.10 1.76
C THR A 147 -0.60 11.59 2.02
N ARG A 148 -1.29 11.23 3.10
CA ARG A 148 -1.60 9.84 3.44
C ARG A 148 -3.06 9.74 3.81
N ASN A 149 -3.80 8.90 3.10
CA ASN A 149 -5.12 8.49 3.54
C ASN A 149 -4.98 7.21 4.38
N MET A 150 -5.10 7.38 5.70
CA MET A 150 -5.10 6.29 6.68
C MET A 150 -6.52 5.88 7.08
N ASP A 151 -7.53 6.63 6.63
CA ASP A 151 -8.94 6.46 7.00
C ASP A 151 -9.64 5.36 6.17
N GLY A 152 -8.95 4.81 5.18
CA GLY A 152 -9.43 3.70 4.36
C GLY A 152 -10.10 4.17 3.07
N GLY A 153 -11.09 3.41 2.58
CA GLY A 153 -11.72 3.65 1.28
C GLY A 153 -10.86 3.21 0.08
N VAL A 154 -11.21 3.68 -1.13
CA VAL A 154 -10.58 3.29 -2.40
C VAL A 154 -9.68 4.39 -3.01
N GLU A 155 -9.74 5.61 -2.46
CA GLU A 155 -8.99 6.76 -2.97
C GLU A 155 -7.71 6.95 -2.16
N ASP A 156 -6.54 6.83 -2.80
CA ASP A 156 -5.22 7.20 -2.26
C ASP A 156 -4.84 6.54 -0.94
N ALA A 157 -5.58 5.49 -0.58
CA ALA A 157 -5.52 4.85 0.72
C ALA A 157 -4.27 4.01 0.85
N VAL A 158 -3.66 4.03 2.02
CA VAL A 158 -2.60 3.07 2.37
C VAL A 158 -3.25 1.70 2.56
N VAL A 159 -2.73 0.71 1.85
CA VAL A 159 -3.29 -0.66 1.81
C VAL A 159 -2.33 -1.72 2.28
N GLY A 160 -1.05 -1.36 2.43
CA GLY A 160 0.00 -2.32 2.71
C GLY A 160 1.37 -1.68 2.83
N ILE A 161 2.37 -2.53 2.83
CA ILE A 161 3.78 -2.15 2.90
C ILE A 161 4.60 -2.93 1.89
N VAL A 162 5.64 -2.31 1.34
CA VAL A 162 6.65 -3.01 0.56
C VAL A 162 7.58 -3.75 1.52
N THR A 163 7.76 -5.06 1.32
CA THR A 163 8.55 -5.92 2.20
C THR A 163 9.91 -6.28 1.61
N GLU A 164 10.01 -6.34 0.28
CA GLU A 164 11.25 -6.64 -0.41
C GLU A 164 11.39 -5.77 -1.67
N ALA A 165 12.63 -5.42 -1.99
CA ALA A 165 12.99 -4.81 -3.26
C ALA A 165 14.35 -5.36 -3.71
N LYS A 166 14.51 -5.63 -5.00
CA LYS A 166 15.78 -6.11 -5.56
C LYS A 166 15.98 -5.60 -6.97
N ILE A 167 17.24 -5.48 -7.38
CA ILE A 167 17.56 -5.16 -8.79
C ILE A 167 17.96 -6.44 -9.50
N VAL A 168 17.43 -6.61 -10.71
CA VAL A 168 17.76 -7.68 -11.64
C VAL A 168 18.41 -7.04 -12.86
N ASP A 169 19.68 -7.35 -13.10
CA ASP A 169 20.38 -6.92 -14.30
C ASP A 169 19.94 -7.78 -15.49
N LEU A 170 19.75 -7.13 -16.63
CA LEU A 170 19.28 -7.76 -17.87
C LEU A 170 20.46 -8.04 -18.81
N ASP A 171 20.33 -9.04 -19.67
CA ASP A 171 21.37 -9.43 -20.64
C ASP A 171 21.75 -8.30 -21.62
N ASN A 172 20.85 -7.33 -21.82
CA ASN A 172 21.07 -6.15 -22.67
C ASN A 172 21.85 -5.02 -21.97
N GLY A 173 22.25 -5.20 -20.70
CA GLY A 173 22.89 -4.18 -19.88
C GLY A 173 21.92 -3.20 -19.20
N GLY A 174 20.61 -3.43 -19.33
CA GLY A 174 19.56 -2.75 -18.57
C GLY A 174 19.34 -3.35 -17.19
N TYR A 175 18.35 -2.84 -16.45
CA TYR A 175 18.03 -3.33 -15.11
C TYR A 175 16.55 -3.13 -14.77
N GLU A 176 15.99 -4.08 -14.05
CA GLU A 176 14.64 -3.99 -13.48
C GLU A 176 14.70 -3.95 -11.96
N VAL A 177 13.86 -3.11 -11.36
CA VAL A 177 13.65 -3.12 -9.91
C VAL A 177 12.39 -3.91 -9.63
N HIS A 178 12.56 -5.06 -8.99
CA HIS A 178 11.49 -5.95 -8.57
C HIS A 178 11.09 -5.63 -7.14
N TYR A 179 9.81 -5.81 -6.82
CA TYR A 179 9.28 -5.56 -5.48
C TYR A 179 8.41 -6.72 -5.01
N VAL A 180 8.30 -6.86 -3.68
CA VAL A 180 7.27 -7.65 -3.00
C VAL A 180 6.59 -6.72 -2.00
N ALA A 181 5.26 -6.74 -1.97
CA ALA A 181 4.48 -5.96 -1.02
C ALA A 181 3.35 -6.78 -0.42
N GLU A 182 3.03 -6.50 0.85
CA GLU A 182 1.95 -7.14 1.59
C GLU A 182 0.75 -6.21 1.67
N VAL A 183 -0.37 -6.65 1.12
CA VAL A 183 -1.67 -6.00 1.25
C VAL A 183 -2.34 -6.52 2.52
N MET A 184 -2.64 -5.59 3.43
CA MET A 184 -3.18 -5.89 4.75
C MET A 184 -4.68 -5.59 4.87
N ARG A 185 -5.26 -4.88 3.90
CA ARG A 185 -6.68 -4.51 3.86
C ARG A 185 -7.52 -5.63 3.24
N THR A 186 -8.22 -6.38 4.08
CA THR A 186 -8.96 -7.59 3.72
C THR A 186 -10.13 -7.32 2.78
N GLU A 187 -10.71 -6.11 2.82
CA GLU A 187 -11.77 -5.67 1.92
C GLU A 187 -11.32 -5.57 0.45
N LEU A 188 -10.00 -5.53 0.19
CA LEU A 188 -9.43 -5.51 -1.16
C LEU A 188 -9.11 -6.90 -1.70
N PHE A 189 -9.16 -7.93 -0.85
CA PHE A 189 -8.83 -9.30 -1.25
C PHE A 189 -9.72 -9.82 -2.38
N PRO A 190 -11.04 -9.56 -2.42
CA PRO A 190 -11.87 -9.97 -3.56
C PRO A 190 -11.41 -9.34 -4.90
N ALA A 191 -10.94 -8.09 -4.89
CA ALA A 191 -10.44 -7.43 -6.09
C ALA A 191 -9.10 -8.05 -6.56
N LEU A 192 -8.21 -8.34 -5.61
CA LEU A 192 -6.94 -9.05 -5.84
C LEU A 192 -7.18 -10.47 -6.39
N GLU A 193 -8.07 -11.24 -5.76
CA GLU A 193 -8.43 -12.61 -6.15
C GLU A 193 -9.15 -12.65 -7.51
N SER A 194 -9.92 -11.62 -7.86
CA SER A 194 -10.56 -11.52 -9.18
C SER A 194 -9.58 -11.35 -10.34
N GLY A 195 -8.28 -11.17 -10.04
CA GLY A 195 -7.25 -10.88 -11.03
C GLY A 195 -7.42 -9.51 -11.67
N LEU A 196 -8.12 -8.56 -11.03
CA LEU A 196 -8.33 -7.21 -11.56
C LEU A 196 -6.98 -6.50 -11.76
N TRP A 197 -6.08 -6.62 -10.80
CA TRP A 197 -4.79 -5.92 -10.80
C TRP A 197 -3.68 -6.66 -11.54
N THR A 198 -3.89 -7.92 -11.90
CA THR A 198 -2.99 -8.68 -12.78
C THR A 198 -3.33 -8.50 -14.26
N ARG A 199 -4.33 -7.66 -14.59
CA ARG A 199 -4.61 -7.29 -15.98
C ARG A 199 -3.50 -6.41 -16.50
N GLY A 200 -3.13 -6.54 -17.78
CA GLY A 200 -1.97 -5.84 -18.35
C GLY A 200 -2.03 -4.30 -18.32
N ASP A 201 -3.20 -3.70 -18.09
CA ASP A 201 -3.31 -2.25 -17.90
C ASP A 201 -3.10 -1.82 -16.44
N TYR A 202 -2.95 -2.74 -15.50
CA TYR A 202 -2.65 -2.46 -14.10
C TYR A 202 -1.20 -2.79 -13.78
N GLY A 203 -0.62 -2.02 -12.87
CA GLY A 203 0.72 -2.23 -12.37
C GLY A 203 0.99 -1.30 -11.20
N VAL A 204 2.26 -0.99 -10.99
CA VAL A 204 2.68 -0.06 -9.93
C VAL A 204 3.45 1.13 -10.47
N SER A 205 3.41 2.23 -9.72
CA SER A 205 4.14 3.44 -10.02
C SER A 205 4.81 3.96 -8.76
N ILE A 206 6.03 4.47 -8.91
CA ILE A 206 6.82 4.98 -7.80
C ILE A 206 6.46 6.44 -7.51
N GLY A 207 6.21 6.75 -6.23
CA GLY A 207 6.07 8.11 -5.74
C GLY A 207 7.33 8.52 -5.01
N GLY A 208 7.84 9.71 -5.31
CA GLY A 208 9.05 10.23 -4.67
C GLY A 208 9.35 11.65 -5.12
N TYR A 209 10.45 12.18 -4.59
CA TYR A 209 10.93 13.53 -4.89
C TYR A 209 12.45 13.54 -4.89
N GLY A 210 13.05 14.45 -5.65
CA GLY A 210 14.50 14.56 -5.67
C GLY A 210 14.97 15.69 -6.55
N ILE A 211 16.29 15.91 -6.54
CA ILE A 211 16.95 16.87 -7.43
C ILE A 211 17.56 16.08 -8.60
N PRO A 212 17.21 16.39 -9.86
CA PRO A 212 17.79 15.68 -10.99
C PRO A 212 19.26 16.09 -11.18
N ILE A 213 20.11 15.12 -11.49
CA ILE A 213 21.52 15.35 -11.84
C ILE A 213 21.69 15.90 -13.27
N ALA A 214 20.68 15.72 -14.11
CA ALA A 214 20.63 16.28 -15.45
C ALA A 214 19.19 16.62 -15.86
N THR A 215 19.05 17.72 -16.58
CA THR A 215 17.80 18.13 -17.24
C THR A 215 18.12 18.53 -18.68
N ALA A 216 17.36 18.03 -19.65
CA ALA A 216 17.53 18.40 -21.05
C ALA A 216 16.49 19.42 -21.52
N GLU A 217 16.71 20.02 -22.70
CA GLU A 217 15.84 21.07 -23.26
C GLU A 217 14.40 20.59 -23.54
N ASP A 218 14.21 19.28 -23.72
CA ASP A 218 12.90 18.65 -23.91
C ASP A 218 12.14 18.41 -22.58
N GLY A 219 12.71 18.85 -21.46
CA GLY A 219 12.15 18.67 -20.13
C GLY A 219 12.44 17.30 -19.51
N SER A 220 13.22 16.44 -20.17
CA SER A 220 13.61 15.16 -19.58
C SER A 220 14.54 15.33 -18.38
N MET A 221 14.34 14.50 -17.36
CA MET A 221 15.03 14.58 -16.08
C MET A 221 15.69 13.24 -15.73
N THR A 222 16.94 13.30 -15.27
CA THR A 222 17.71 12.14 -14.81
C THR A 222 17.98 12.26 -13.33
N PHE A 223 17.59 11.24 -12.57
CA PHE A 223 17.79 11.17 -11.13
C PHE A 223 18.83 10.10 -10.75
N GLU A 224 19.56 10.35 -9.67
CA GLU A 224 20.50 9.39 -9.07
C GLU A 224 20.20 9.31 -7.56
N GLY A 225 21.19 9.45 -6.68
CA GLY A 225 21.03 9.24 -5.23
C GLY A 225 20.19 10.29 -4.51
N ASP A 226 20.04 11.48 -5.09
CA ASP A 226 19.21 12.55 -4.52
C ASP A 226 17.70 12.30 -4.68
N PHE A 227 17.28 11.16 -5.25
CA PHE A 227 15.88 10.75 -5.29
C PHE A 227 15.48 10.03 -4.00
N THR A 228 14.55 10.66 -3.27
CA THR A 228 13.91 10.08 -2.11
C THR A 228 12.62 9.36 -2.52
N PHE A 229 12.58 8.05 -2.29
CA PHE A 229 11.38 7.23 -2.47
C PHE A 229 10.40 7.48 -1.32
N ASP A 230 9.10 7.58 -1.64
CA ASP A 230 8.05 7.88 -0.67
C ASP A 230 7.03 6.75 -0.53
N HIS A 231 6.51 6.23 -1.65
CA HIS A 231 5.51 5.17 -1.65
C HIS A 231 5.48 4.40 -2.99
N LEU A 232 4.91 3.21 -2.96
CA LEU A 232 4.54 2.44 -4.15
C LEU A 232 3.02 2.52 -4.36
N ALA A 233 2.58 2.99 -5.52
CA ALA A 233 1.16 3.14 -5.83
C ALA A 233 0.69 2.06 -6.81
N ILE A 234 -0.39 1.35 -6.48
CA ILE A 234 -1.13 0.49 -7.41
C ILE A 234 -1.95 1.40 -8.32
N VAL A 235 -1.66 1.38 -9.62
CA VAL A 235 -2.25 2.30 -10.60
C VAL A 235 -2.72 1.58 -11.86
N HIS A 236 -3.68 2.19 -12.53
CA HIS A 236 -3.99 1.87 -13.92
C HIS A 236 -3.05 2.66 -14.85
N LYS A 237 -2.41 1.97 -15.78
CA LYS A 237 -1.40 2.45 -16.73
C LYS A 237 -0.19 3.06 -16.00
N PRO A 238 0.71 2.22 -15.47
CA PRO A 238 1.87 2.69 -14.72
C PRO A 238 2.80 3.60 -15.54
N ALA A 239 3.71 4.29 -14.86
CA ALA A 239 4.59 5.25 -15.52
C ALA A 239 5.65 4.59 -16.39
N TYR A 240 6.20 3.48 -15.90
CA TYR A 240 7.13 2.62 -16.61
C TYR A 240 6.35 1.54 -17.36
N GLU A 241 6.73 1.27 -18.61
CA GLU A 241 5.99 0.37 -19.50
C GLU A 241 6.00 -1.08 -19.02
N ARG A 242 7.12 -1.53 -18.43
CA ARG A 242 7.24 -2.90 -17.88
C ARG A 242 6.86 -3.00 -16.41
N ALA A 243 6.45 -1.91 -15.76
CA ALA A 243 6.02 -2.01 -14.37
C ALA A 243 4.68 -2.75 -14.31
N ASP A 244 4.57 -3.74 -13.42
CA ASP A 244 3.47 -4.68 -13.42
C ASP A 244 3.16 -5.24 -12.02
N ILE A 245 2.05 -6.00 -11.95
CA ILE A 245 1.73 -6.90 -10.85
C ILE A 245 1.58 -8.28 -11.48
N ASN A 246 2.59 -9.14 -11.34
CA ASN A 246 2.63 -10.42 -12.03
C ASN A 246 2.25 -11.62 -11.15
N LEU A 247 2.32 -11.47 -9.82
CA LEU A 247 1.96 -12.51 -8.86
C LEU A 247 1.13 -11.90 -7.74
N VAL A 248 0.04 -12.58 -7.41
CA VAL A 248 -0.81 -12.31 -6.25
C VAL A 248 -0.97 -13.63 -5.50
N GLU A 249 -0.43 -13.71 -4.29
CA GLU A 249 -0.46 -14.90 -3.45
C GLU A 249 -1.13 -14.60 -2.11
N LYS A 250 -2.20 -15.34 -1.80
CA LYS A 250 -2.84 -15.26 -0.49
C LYS A 250 -2.07 -16.15 0.48
N ILE A 251 -1.58 -15.56 1.56
CA ILE A 251 -0.98 -16.30 2.66
C ILE A 251 -2.00 -16.29 3.80
N GLU A 252 -2.62 -17.45 3.99
CA GLU A 252 -3.46 -17.67 5.16
C GLU A 252 -2.55 -17.86 6.37
N ALA A 253 -2.83 -17.14 7.45
CA ALA A 253 -2.16 -17.38 8.72
C ALA A 253 -2.58 -18.77 9.21
N SER A 254 -1.74 -19.78 8.98
CA SER A 254 -1.94 -21.09 9.58
C SER A 254 -1.65 -20.97 11.07
N ASP A 255 -2.62 -21.32 11.92
CA ASP A 255 -2.43 -21.51 13.38
C ASP A 255 -1.48 -22.68 13.72
N GLU A 256 -0.89 -23.33 12.71
CA GLU A 256 0.07 -24.40 12.91
C GLU A 256 1.48 -23.84 13.11
N LEU A 257 1.85 -23.71 14.39
CA LEU A 257 3.24 -23.75 14.84
C LEU A 257 3.93 -24.96 14.21
N ILE A 258 4.72 -24.74 13.15
CA ILE A 258 5.66 -25.73 12.65
C ILE A 258 6.77 -25.87 13.70
N TYR A 259 6.54 -26.72 14.70
CA TYR A 259 7.61 -27.27 15.51
C TYR A 259 8.44 -28.17 14.60
N GLN A 260 9.48 -27.61 13.97
CA GLN A 260 10.64 -28.41 13.63
C GLN A 260 11.32 -28.77 14.95
N SER A 261 10.88 -29.88 15.53
CA SER A 261 11.68 -30.57 16.52
C SER A 261 12.91 -31.13 15.79
N GLU A 262 14.04 -30.44 15.93
CA GLU A 262 15.32 -31.14 15.86
C GLU A 262 15.23 -32.27 16.88
N SER A 263 15.19 -33.50 16.39
CA SER A 263 15.23 -34.70 17.20
C SER A 263 16.59 -34.78 17.90
N ASN A 264 16.73 -34.05 19.01
CA ASN A 264 17.83 -34.25 19.93
C ASN A 264 17.39 -35.35 20.90
N GLU A 265 17.87 -36.56 20.67
CA GLU A 265 17.65 -37.75 21.51
C GLU A 265 18.29 -37.56 22.90
N ASN A 266 17.72 -36.69 23.75
CA ASN A 266 17.83 -36.75 25.21
C ASN A 266 17.12 -35.57 25.86
N GLN A 267 15.80 -35.65 26.06
CA GLN A 267 15.18 -34.99 27.22
C GLN A 267 14.02 -35.82 27.78
N PRO A 268 13.88 -35.90 29.11
CA PRO A 268 12.81 -36.66 29.74
C PRO A 268 11.47 -35.93 29.61
N LYS A 269 10.44 -36.69 29.26
CA LYS A 269 9.04 -36.27 29.18
C LYS A 269 8.58 -35.75 30.55
N VAL A 270 8.23 -34.47 30.65
CA VAL A 270 7.48 -33.91 31.77
C VAL A 270 6.06 -33.67 31.28
N GLU A 271 5.13 -34.54 31.71
CA GLU A 271 3.70 -34.26 31.61
C GLU A 271 3.37 -33.18 32.65
N SER A 272 2.79 -32.05 32.21
CA SER A 272 2.26 -31.04 33.13
C SER A 272 0.82 -30.68 32.77
N ASP A 273 -0.05 -30.83 33.77
CA ASP A 273 -1.43 -30.32 33.90
C ASP A 273 -1.57 -28.86 33.42
N MET A 274 -1.84 -28.63 32.13
CA MET A 274 -2.09 -27.30 31.56
C MET A 274 -3.34 -27.25 30.64
N SER A 275 -4.17 -28.31 30.58
CA SER A 275 -5.30 -28.37 29.64
C SER A 275 -6.40 -27.36 29.94
N ASP A 276 -6.67 -27.08 31.21
CA ASP A 276 -7.90 -26.40 31.61
C ASP A 276 -7.79 -24.87 31.49
N GLU A 277 -6.60 -24.29 31.62
CA GLU A 277 -6.37 -22.86 31.34
C GLU A 277 -6.42 -22.55 29.83
N VAL A 278 -5.97 -23.49 29.00
CA VAL A 278 -5.94 -23.34 27.53
C VAL A 278 -7.37 -23.36 26.96
N GLU A 279 -8.24 -24.23 27.47
CA GLU A 279 -9.64 -24.27 27.05
C GLU A 279 -10.42 -23.00 27.48
N ASN A 280 -10.14 -22.47 28.66
CA ASN A 280 -10.80 -21.26 29.14
C ASN A 280 -10.35 -20.01 28.35
N MET A 281 -9.07 -19.92 27.97
CA MET A 281 -8.57 -18.86 27.08
C MET A 281 -9.15 -18.96 25.66
N SER A 282 -9.37 -20.18 25.15
CA SER A 282 -10.03 -20.39 23.85
C SER A 282 -11.46 -19.88 23.84
N ALA A 283 -12.22 -20.14 24.91
CA ALA A 283 -13.59 -19.66 25.05
C ALA A 283 -13.68 -18.13 25.14
N GLU A 284 -12.76 -17.49 25.87
CA GLU A 284 -12.67 -16.03 25.95
C GLU A 284 -12.28 -15.40 24.60
N LEU A 285 -11.38 -16.03 23.84
CA LEU A 285 -11.01 -15.59 22.50
C LEU A 285 -12.18 -15.67 21.50
N GLU A 286 -12.96 -16.75 21.54
CA GLU A 286 -14.15 -16.86 20.70
C GLU A 286 -15.22 -15.82 21.06
N ALA A 287 -15.40 -15.54 22.35
CA ALA A 287 -16.30 -14.48 22.81
C ALA A 287 -15.86 -13.09 22.31
N LEU A 288 -14.56 -12.77 22.40
CA LEU A 288 -14.00 -11.52 21.90
C LEU A 288 -14.09 -11.40 20.37
N LYS A 289 -13.91 -12.50 19.63
CA LYS A 289 -14.12 -12.52 18.17
C LYS A 289 -15.57 -12.22 17.80
N ALA A 290 -16.53 -12.81 18.52
CA ALA A 290 -17.95 -12.54 18.29
C ALA A 290 -18.32 -11.07 18.62
N GLU A 291 -17.75 -10.51 19.69
CA GLU A 291 -17.93 -9.11 20.05
C GLU A 291 -17.35 -8.16 18.99
N LEU A 292 -16.18 -8.47 18.44
CA LEU A 292 -15.56 -7.67 17.38
C LEU A 292 -16.37 -7.68 16.08
N VAL A 293 -16.96 -8.82 15.72
CA VAL A 293 -17.86 -8.91 14.56
C VAL A 293 -19.10 -8.04 14.75
N LEU A 294 -19.70 -8.04 15.95
CA LEU A 294 -20.84 -7.19 16.28
C LEU A 294 -20.48 -5.70 16.32
N ALA A 295 -19.29 -5.35 16.83
CA ALA A 295 -18.80 -3.98 16.85
C ALA A 295 -18.56 -3.46 15.43
N ASN A 296 -17.94 -4.26 14.55
CA ASN A 296 -17.73 -3.90 13.15
C ASN A 296 -19.05 -3.72 12.38
N ALA A 297 -20.04 -4.57 12.63
CA ALA A 297 -21.38 -4.40 12.06
C ALA A 297 -22.02 -3.07 12.50
N THR A 298 -21.84 -2.70 13.78
CA THR A 298 -22.35 -1.43 14.33
C THR A 298 -21.63 -0.22 13.74
N ILE A 299 -20.32 -0.32 13.51
CA ILE A 299 -19.54 0.75 12.85
C ILE A 299 -20.03 0.93 11.41
N SER A 300 -20.17 -0.16 10.65
CA SER A 300 -20.68 -0.11 9.28
C SER A 300 -22.08 0.49 9.19
N GLU A 301 -22.98 0.17 10.13
CA GLU A 301 -24.31 0.78 10.20
C GLU A 301 -24.24 2.28 10.49
N ASN A 302 -23.35 2.72 11.38
CA ASN A 302 -23.15 4.13 11.67
C ASN A 302 -22.53 4.89 10.49
N GLU A 303 -21.54 4.33 9.81
CA GLU A 303 -20.94 4.91 8.60
C GLU A 303 -21.98 5.06 7.49
N ALA A 304 -22.81 4.05 7.26
CA ALA A 304 -23.90 4.12 6.30
C ALA A 304 -24.93 5.22 6.67
N ARG A 305 -25.22 5.40 7.97
CA ARG A 305 -26.09 6.47 8.46
C ARG A 305 -25.47 7.85 8.27
N GLU A 306 -24.18 8.01 8.54
CA GLU A 306 -23.48 9.27 8.35
C GLU A 306 -23.35 9.65 6.87
N ALA A 307 -23.05 8.68 6.00
CA ALA A 307 -23.06 8.87 4.55
C ALA A 307 -24.45 9.30 4.04
N ALA A 308 -25.52 8.71 4.57
CA ALA A 308 -26.89 9.13 4.23
C ALA A 308 -27.20 10.57 4.67
N ILE A 309 -26.75 10.97 5.88
CA ILE A 309 -26.91 12.35 6.38
C ILE A 309 -26.10 13.33 5.53
N ALA A 310 -24.86 12.98 5.16
CA ALA A 310 -24.01 13.82 4.32
C ALA A 310 -24.61 14.01 2.92
N GLU A 311 -25.17 12.94 2.33
CA GLU A 311 -25.84 13.03 1.04
C GLU A 311 -27.15 13.81 1.12
N GLU A 312 -27.93 13.68 2.20
CA GLU A 312 -29.13 14.50 2.42
C GLU A 312 -28.77 15.99 2.53
N ALA A 313 -27.69 16.33 3.24
CA ALA A 313 -27.18 17.69 3.34
C ALA A 313 -26.72 18.23 1.97
N ARG A 314 -26.02 17.41 1.18
CA ARG A 314 -25.61 17.76 -0.18
C ARG A 314 -26.80 18.00 -1.10
N VAL A 315 -27.80 17.11 -1.08
CA VAL A 315 -29.04 17.25 -1.86
C VAL A 315 -29.79 18.52 -1.46
N SER A 316 -29.83 18.86 -0.17
CA SER A 316 -30.40 20.14 0.30
C SER A 316 -29.69 21.35 -0.29
N LEU A 317 -28.35 21.34 -0.32
CA LEU A 317 -27.54 22.41 -0.94
C LEU A 317 -27.77 22.51 -2.46
N VAL A 318 -27.83 21.38 -3.16
CA VAL A 318 -28.14 21.32 -4.59
C VAL A 318 -29.54 21.89 -4.88
N ASN A 319 -30.53 21.55 -4.05
CA ASN A 319 -31.88 22.09 -4.18
C ASN A 319 -31.89 23.60 -3.94
N LYS A 320 -31.21 24.08 -2.89
CA LYS A 320 -31.09 25.52 -2.61
C LYS A 320 -30.41 26.26 -3.78
N ALA A 321 -29.32 25.74 -4.32
CA ALA A 321 -28.66 26.31 -5.49
C ALA A 321 -29.58 26.36 -6.72
N SER A 322 -30.38 25.30 -6.93
CA SER A 322 -31.37 25.23 -8.02
C SER A 322 -32.47 26.28 -7.87
N GLU A 323 -32.98 26.48 -6.65
CA GLU A 323 -34.00 27.50 -6.34
C GLU A 323 -33.49 28.93 -6.58
N LEU A 324 -32.19 29.17 -6.35
CA LEU A 324 -31.51 30.43 -6.68
C LEU A 324 -31.25 30.59 -8.19
N GLY A 325 -31.58 29.58 -9.00
CA GLY A 325 -31.45 29.60 -10.46
C GLY A 325 -30.04 29.35 -10.97
N LEU A 326 -29.15 28.82 -10.12
CA LEU A 326 -27.83 28.33 -10.53
C LEU A 326 -28.02 27.08 -11.39
N LYS A 327 -27.13 26.83 -12.36
CA LYS A 327 -27.18 25.65 -13.24
C LYS A 327 -25.84 24.93 -13.24
N GLY A 328 -25.86 23.60 -13.41
CA GLY A 328 -24.66 22.79 -13.50
C GLY A 328 -23.91 22.59 -12.17
N HIS A 329 -24.62 22.71 -11.05
CA HIS A 329 -24.05 22.55 -9.70
C HIS A 329 -24.33 21.16 -9.09
N GLU A 330 -24.94 20.25 -9.84
CA GLU A 330 -25.45 18.95 -9.36
C GLU A 330 -24.32 17.98 -8.97
N ASP A 331 -23.17 18.10 -9.65
CA ASP A 331 -21.98 17.26 -9.47
C ASP A 331 -20.86 17.94 -8.67
N LEU A 332 -21.10 19.15 -8.16
CA LEU A 332 -20.11 19.90 -7.39
C LEU A 332 -20.06 19.43 -5.93
N SER A 333 -18.89 19.59 -5.29
CA SER A 333 -18.74 19.28 -3.86
C SER A 333 -19.61 20.21 -3.00
N SER A 334 -20.06 19.73 -1.84
CA SER A 334 -20.88 20.51 -0.90
C SER A 334 -20.25 21.86 -0.57
N GLU A 335 -18.95 21.90 -0.31
CA GLU A 335 -18.18 23.12 -0.05
C GLU A 335 -18.21 24.10 -1.24
N THR A 336 -18.11 23.58 -2.47
CA THR A 336 -18.18 24.40 -3.68
C THR A 336 -19.58 24.98 -3.86
N ILE A 337 -20.62 24.19 -3.60
CA ILE A 337 -22.02 24.64 -3.69
C ILE A 337 -22.30 25.71 -2.63
N GLU A 338 -21.83 25.53 -1.39
CA GLU A 338 -21.95 26.53 -0.33
C GLU A 338 -21.28 27.85 -0.71
N ASN A 339 -20.06 27.80 -1.24
CA ASN A 339 -19.33 28.99 -1.70
C ASN A 339 -20.03 29.68 -2.87
N LEU A 340 -20.61 28.92 -3.81
CA LEU A 340 -21.40 29.47 -4.92
C LEU A 340 -22.67 30.15 -4.43
N ILE A 341 -23.39 29.54 -3.50
CA ILE A 341 -24.58 30.12 -2.88
C ILE A 341 -24.21 31.40 -2.14
N ALA A 342 -23.16 31.40 -1.32
CA ALA A 342 -22.69 32.56 -0.58
C ALA A 342 -22.23 33.70 -1.51
N SER A 343 -21.51 33.38 -2.59
CA SER A 343 -21.10 34.35 -3.60
C SER A 343 -22.30 34.95 -4.34
N TRP A 344 -23.30 34.12 -4.67
CA TRP A 344 -24.53 34.57 -5.32
C TRP A 344 -25.36 35.47 -4.40
N GLU A 345 -25.55 35.10 -3.14
CA GLU A 345 -26.26 35.90 -2.13
C GLU A 345 -25.53 37.24 -1.88
N ALA A 346 -24.19 37.24 -1.77
CA ALA A 346 -23.40 38.45 -1.60
C ALA A 346 -23.43 39.40 -2.81
N SER A 347 -23.60 38.85 -4.03
CA SER A 347 -23.72 39.64 -5.26
C SER A 347 -25.05 40.38 -5.39
N ARG A 348 -26.01 40.11 -4.49
CA ARG A 348 -27.35 40.69 -4.46
C ARG A 348 -27.65 41.27 -3.07
N PRO A 349 -27.31 42.54 -2.81
CA PRO A 349 -27.68 43.16 -1.55
C PRO A 349 -29.20 43.08 -1.35
N GLU A 350 -29.64 42.75 -0.13
CA GLU A 350 -31.07 42.73 0.21
C GLU A 350 -31.74 44.03 -0.27
N PRO A 351 -32.94 43.96 -0.85
CA PRO A 351 -33.65 45.17 -1.23
C PRO A 351 -33.87 46.00 0.04
N VAL A 352 -33.19 47.14 0.11
CA VAL A 352 -33.46 48.17 1.12
C VAL A 352 -34.97 48.42 1.05
N PRO A 353 -35.73 48.25 2.15
CA PRO A 353 -37.18 48.41 2.12
C PRO A 353 -37.48 49.79 1.54
N GLU A 354 -38.19 49.80 0.41
CA GLU A 354 -38.58 51.00 -0.32
C GLU A 354 -39.10 52.05 0.68
N LYS A 355 -38.36 53.16 0.80
CA LYS A 355 -38.91 54.38 1.39
C LYS A 355 -40.17 54.70 0.59
N VAL A 356 -41.30 54.55 1.26
CA VAL A 356 -42.63 55.00 0.83
C VAL A 356 -42.49 56.34 0.13
N MET A 357 -42.74 56.35 -1.17
CA MET A 357 -42.68 57.54 -2.01
C MET A 357 -43.70 58.54 -1.48
N ALA A 358 -43.20 59.60 -0.82
CA ALA A 358 -44.00 60.77 -0.52
C ALA A 358 -44.30 61.53 -1.83
N GLU A 359 -45.56 61.96 -1.92
CA GLU A 359 -46.20 62.70 -3.01
C GLU A 359 -45.36 63.86 -3.57
N ALA A 360 -45.44 64.02 -4.90
CA ALA A 360 -44.76 65.06 -5.66
C ALA A 360 -45.29 66.47 -5.37
N THR A 361 -44.37 67.44 -5.28
CA THR A 361 -44.64 68.86 -5.59
C THR A 361 -43.45 69.48 -6.33
N PRO A 362 -43.66 70.44 -7.28
CA PRO A 362 -42.65 70.80 -8.27
C PRO A 362 -41.90 72.13 -7.98
N ALA A 363 -40.70 72.20 -8.58
CA ALA A 363 -39.91 73.37 -9.00
C ALA A 363 -39.33 74.34 -7.95
N SER A 364 -38.00 74.46 -7.92
CA SER A 364 -37.29 75.73 -8.18
C SER A 364 -35.76 75.52 -8.21
N ASP A 365 -35.11 76.52 -8.79
CA ASP A 365 -33.75 76.67 -9.28
C ASP A 365 -32.55 76.36 -8.36
N GLU A 366 -31.41 76.31 -9.05
CA GLU A 366 -30.04 76.62 -8.65
C GLU A 366 -29.09 75.49 -8.22
N SER A 367 -27.97 75.52 -8.95
CA SER A 367 -26.71 74.79 -8.83
C SER A 367 -26.23 74.51 -7.41
N VAL A 368 -25.66 73.34 -7.17
CA VAL A 368 -24.26 73.14 -6.74
C VAL A 368 -23.86 71.69 -7.08
N SER A 369 -22.76 71.54 -7.81
CA SER A 369 -22.01 70.28 -7.93
C SER A 369 -21.40 69.93 -6.58
N GLU A 370 -21.84 68.84 -5.94
CA GLU A 370 -21.15 68.25 -4.80
C GLU A 370 -20.62 66.85 -5.16
N VAL A 371 -19.29 66.77 -5.12
CA VAL A 371 -18.49 65.55 -5.10
C VAL A 371 -18.83 64.83 -3.79
N VAL A 372 -19.33 63.60 -3.88
CA VAL A 372 -19.49 62.76 -2.70
C VAL A 372 -18.12 62.15 -2.38
N GLU A 373 -17.37 62.82 -1.50
CA GLU A 373 -16.26 62.23 -0.77
C GLU A 373 -16.80 61.05 0.05
N ALA A 374 -16.44 59.83 -0.34
CA ALA A 374 -16.41 58.71 0.58
C ALA A 374 -15.19 58.89 1.49
N SER A 375 -15.41 59.53 2.64
CA SER A 375 -14.47 59.54 3.76
C SER A 375 -14.33 58.11 4.32
N GLU A 376 -13.50 57.28 3.70
CA GLU A 376 -12.78 56.25 4.46
C GLU A 376 -11.59 56.94 5.15
N ALA A 377 -11.46 56.77 6.47
CA ALA A 377 -10.28 57.20 7.19
C ALA A 377 -9.02 56.63 6.50
N PRO A 378 -7.91 57.39 6.41
CA PRO A 378 -6.69 56.90 5.78
C PRO A 378 -6.24 55.63 6.52
N LYS A 379 -6.28 54.48 5.82
CA LYS A 379 -5.81 53.20 6.34
C LYS A 379 -4.29 53.19 6.19
N GLU A 380 -3.57 53.10 7.31
CA GLU A 380 -2.11 53.00 7.32
C GLU A 380 -1.65 51.77 6.52
N VAL A 381 -0.66 51.94 5.65
CA VAL A 381 -0.15 50.86 4.79
C VAL A 381 1.34 50.62 5.02
N VAL A 382 1.79 49.39 4.82
CA VAL A 382 3.20 49.01 4.82
C VAL A 382 3.61 48.68 3.39
N ALA A 383 4.55 49.45 2.84
CA ALA A 383 5.13 49.18 1.53
C ALA A 383 6.31 48.20 1.65
N ASN A 384 6.29 47.11 0.90
CA ASN A 384 7.38 46.13 0.82
C ASN A 384 7.64 45.71 -0.64
N TYR A 385 8.81 45.12 -0.92
CA TYR A 385 9.12 44.58 -2.25
C TYR A 385 8.88 43.06 -2.27
N LEU A 386 8.01 42.61 -3.17
CA LEU A 386 7.78 41.20 -3.46
C LEU A 386 8.15 40.94 -4.93
N ASN A 387 9.07 40.01 -5.18
CA ASN A 387 9.56 39.68 -6.53
C ASN A 387 10.07 40.89 -7.34
N GLY A 388 10.62 41.90 -6.65
CA GLY A 388 11.14 43.12 -7.27
C GLY A 388 10.10 44.22 -7.53
N GLU A 389 8.82 43.96 -7.26
CA GLU A 389 7.74 44.95 -7.35
C GLU A 389 7.34 45.47 -5.97
N MET A 390 7.06 46.77 -5.86
CA MET A 390 6.59 47.38 -4.62
C MET A 390 5.11 47.06 -4.44
N VAL A 391 4.77 46.51 -3.28
CA VAL A 391 3.40 46.15 -2.89
C VAL A 391 3.08 46.86 -1.58
N GLU A 392 1.94 47.56 -1.55
CA GLU A 392 1.39 48.19 -0.36
C GLU A 392 0.36 47.26 0.27
N THR A 393 0.51 46.99 1.57
CA THR A 393 -0.41 46.14 2.32
C THR A 393 -0.97 46.91 3.50
N GLU A 394 -2.26 46.73 3.81
CA GLU A 394 -2.85 47.32 5.02
C GLU A 394 -2.05 46.90 6.26
N ALA A 395 -1.67 47.87 7.10
CA ALA A 395 -0.81 47.64 8.26
C ALA A 395 -1.38 46.60 9.23
N SER A 396 -2.71 46.53 9.38
CA SER A 396 -3.40 45.56 10.26
C SER A 396 -3.27 44.11 9.76
N LEU A 397 -3.27 43.92 8.44
CA LEU A 397 -3.10 42.61 7.79
C LEU A 397 -1.63 42.21 7.83
N TYR A 398 -0.74 43.15 7.50
CA TYR A 398 0.70 42.94 7.56
C TYR A 398 1.15 42.55 8.97
N ALA A 399 0.65 43.24 10.01
CA ALA A 399 0.96 42.94 11.41
C ALA A 399 0.58 41.52 11.82
N ARG A 400 -0.60 41.04 11.40
CA ARG A 400 -1.08 39.68 11.72
C ARG A 400 -0.18 38.60 11.11
N VAL A 401 0.14 38.74 9.82
CA VAL A 401 0.98 37.77 9.11
C VAL A 401 2.41 37.81 9.66
N TYR A 402 2.97 39.01 9.86
CA TYR A 402 4.30 39.19 10.44
C TYR A 402 4.42 38.54 11.83
N ASN A 403 3.45 38.76 12.72
CA ASN A 403 3.45 38.17 14.05
C ASN A 403 3.28 36.64 14.04
N SER A 404 2.54 36.08 13.08
CA SER A 404 2.43 34.62 12.90
C SER A 404 3.76 33.99 12.49
N LEU A 405 4.51 34.65 11.59
CA LEU A 405 5.85 34.23 11.19
C LEU A 405 6.85 34.35 12.35
N VAL A 406 6.81 35.46 13.10
CA VAL A 406 7.64 35.67 14.30
C VAL A 406 7.33 34.64 15.37
N ALA A 407 6.06 34.29 15.60
CA ALA A 407 5.66 33.26 16.55
C ALA A 407 6.21 31.87 16.14
N SER A 408 6.16 31.55 14.85
CA SER A 408 6.70 30.30 14.30
C SER A 408 8.23 30.25 14.37
N TYR A 409 8.90 31.38 14.12
CA TYR A 409 10.35 31.51 14.25
C TYR A 409 10.81 31.40 15.71
N ASN A 410 10.08 32.03 16.64
CA ASN A 410 10.40 32.03 18.06
C ASN A 410 9.98 30.72 18.77
N SER A 411 9.09 29.90 18.17
CA SER A 411 8.72 28.58 18.68
C SER A 411 9.63 27.46 18.17
N GLY A 412 10.33 27.68 17.04
CA GLY A 412 11.34 26.78 16.53
C GLY A 412 12.69 26.93 17.25
N ASN A 413 13.40 25.83 17.43
CA ASN A 413 14.72 25.78 18.08
C ASN A 413 15.86 26.31 17.15
N PHE A 414 15.61 27.40 16.41
CA PHE A 414 16.52 27.96 15.40
C PHE A 414 17.70 28.77 15.98
N SER A 415 17.85 28.82 17.31
CA SER A 415 18.95 29.54 17.97
C SER A 415 20.08 28.60 18.35
N ILE A 416 21.09 28.51 17.48
CA ILE A 416 22.34 27.76 17.78
C ILE A 416 23.22 28.53 18.79
N ASN A 417 22.98 29.84 19.02
CA ASN A 417 23.79 30.70 19.88
C ASN A 417 22.99 31.75 20.67
N GLY A 418 21.91 31.36 21.36
CA GLY A 418 21.36 32.09 22.52
C GLY A 418 20.71 33.49 22.34
N ASP A 419 20.93 34.23 21.25
CA ASP A 419 20.69 35.69 21.26
C ASP A 419 19.61 36.22 20.27
N GLY A 420 18.93 35.38 19.50
CA GLY A 420 18.11 35.84 18.37
C GLY A 420 16.62 35.54 18.46
N LYS A 421 15.86 36.24 19.32
CA LYS A 421 14.39 36.29 19.17
C LYS A 421 14.02 37.31 18.09
N ALA A 422 13.14 36.94 17.18
CA ALA A 422 12.56 37.88 16.23
C ALA A 422 11.60 38.83 16.96
N TRP A 423 11.69 40.12 16.64
CA TRP A 423 10.82 41.17 17.20
C TRP A 423 9.42 41.05 16.65
N THR A 424 8.41 41.29 17.49
CA THR A 424 7.02 41.42 17.03
C THR A 424 6.87 42.64 16.13
N TYR A 425 5.75 42.72 15.41
CA TYR A 425 5.46 43.84 14.52
C TYR A 425 5.56 45.19 15.25
N GLU A 426 4.99 45.28 16.45
CA GLU A 426 5.01 46.51 17.27
C GLU A 426 6.44 46.89 17.68
N GLU A 427 7.25 45.90 18.09
CA GLU A 427 8.65 46.11 18.46
C GLU A 427 9.51 46.52 17.26
N ALA A 428 9.25 45.94 16.09
CA ALA A 428 9.94 46.27 14.84
C ALA A 428 9.59 47.69 14.34
N VAL A 429 8.34 48.12 14.50
CA VAL A 429 7.92 49.51 14.23
C VAL A 429 8.58 50.49 15.20
N GLN A 430 8.58 50.19 16.51
CA GLN A 430 9.25 51.02 17.51
C GLN A 430 10.77 51.16 17.27
N LYS A 431 11.40 50.10 16.73
CA LYS A 431 12.82 50.11 16.34
C LYS A 431 13.07 50.73 14.96
N GLY A 432 12.02 51.15 14.26
CA GLY A 432 12.11 51.78 12.94
C GLY A 432 12.49 50.85 11.81
N LEU A 433 12.36 49.53 12.00
CA LEU A 433 12.61 48.49 11.00
C LEU A 433 11.44 48.35 10.02
N ILE A 434 10.23 48.67 10.48
CA ILE A 434 9.03 48.78 9.65
C ILE A 434 8.48 50.20 9.84
N ARG A 435 8.08 50.83 8.74
CA ARG A 435 7.49 52.17 8.74
C ARG A 435 6.13 52.11 8.04
N PRO A 436 5.02 52.02 8.79
CA PRO A 436 3.70 52.25 8.21
C PRO A 436 3.64 53.70 7.68
N GLN A 437 3.02 53.87 6.52
CA GLN A 437 2.84 55.14 5.82
C GLN A 437 1.38 55.58 5.83
#